data_AF-A0A7X1FSB6-F1
#
_entry.id   AF-A0A7X1FSB6-F1
#
_cell.length_a   1.000
_cell.length_b   1.000
_cell.length_c   1.000
_cell.angle_alpha   90.00
_cell.angle_beta   90.00
_cell.angle_gamma   90.00
#
_symmetry.space_group_name_H-M   'P 1'
#
loop_
_entity.id
_entity.type
_entity.pdbx_description
1 polymer ?
#
loop_
_entity_poly.entity_id
_entity_poly.type
_entity_poly.pdbx_seq_one_letter_code
_entity_poly.pdbx_strand_id
1 'polypeptide(L)'
;MEDEEFAPPVAGRKKPFVLFRFWQWGVAALFALTFAALLGDYHKAALPGASPPLYYAALASAVATAALLCTPAFFRLPGKAKIAAYLTIIPTIMLTNDASVNLDNAYAKTPAGAKELAARRAEEAVQAEQDRQAAEQEAKKQQAQDLIAKLEEQNKQLAEIKEKLEACYSWGQKIPALSDAVRDSLHNPKSFEHVKTVLIVPDPDRRNVIMEFRAENGFGALRAAVIRAQVDPDDCSVSNIGEPVME
;
A
#
# COMPACT_ATOMS: atom_id res chain seq x y z
N MET A 1 54.95 30.37 52.10
CA MET A 1 54.56 31.10 50.88
C MET A 1 55.56 30.69 49.83
N GLU A 2 55.26 29.56 49.18
CA GLU A 2 56.00 29.07 48.02
C GLU A 2 54.98 29.07 46.88
N ASP A 3 55.33 29.75 45.80
CA ASP A 3 54.45 29.99 44.66
C ASP A 3 54.31 28.70 43.84
N GLU A 4 53.10 28.11 43.86
CA GLU A 4 52.75 26.98 43.00
C GLU A 4 52.69 27.45 41.53
N GLU A 5 53.74 27.10 40.78
CA GLU A 5 53.87 27.31 39.34
C GLU A 5 52.78 26.53 38.60
N PHE A 6 51.81 27.27 38.07
CA PHE A 6 50.63 26.77 37.36
C PHE A 6 51.04 26.13 36.02
N ALA A 7 51.37 24.84 36.02
CA ALA A 7 51.60 24.10 34.78
C ALA A 7 50.33 24.12 33.91
N PRO A 8 50.40 24.53 32.64
CA PRO A 8 49.22 24.57 31.79
C PRO A 8 48.64 23.16 31.68
N PRO A 9 47.30 23.01 31.72
CA PRO A 9 46.67 21.70 31.63
C PRO A 9 47.15 21.02 30.36
N VAL A 10 47.81 19.88 30.51
CA VAL A 10 48.22 19.02 29.39
C VAL A 10 46.93 18.68 28.65
N ALA A 11 46.65 19.41 27.58
CA ALA A 11 45.46 19.23 26.77
C ALA A 11 45.50 17.78 26.27
N GLY A 12 44.71 16.92 26.92
CA GLY A 12 44.69 15.49 26.65
C GLY A 12 44.43 15.32 25.17
N ARG A 13 45.45 14.89 24.43
CA ARG A 13 45.28 14.48 23.03
C ARG A 13 44.23 13.38 23.05
N LYS A 14 42.98 13.76 22.74
CA LYS A 14 41.91 12.81 22.46
C LYS A 14 42.47 11.82 21.44
N LYS A 15 42.04 10.56 21.50
CA LYS A 15 42.56 9.46 20.69
C LYS A 15 41.69 9.24 19.43
N PRO A 16 41.51 10.19 18.47
CA PRO A 16 40.80 9.90 17.23
C PRO A 16 41.57 8.92 16.33
N PHE A 17 42.80 8.55 16.72
CA PHE A 17 43.70 7.71 15.95
C PHE A 17 43.17 6.28 15.72
N VAL A 18 42.39 5.72 16.66
CA VAL A 18 41.86 4.36 16.52
C VAL A 18 40.71 4.31 15.51
N LEU A 19 39.75 5.22 15.63
CA LEU A 19 38.60 5.29 14.70
C LEU A 19 39.05 5.54 13.26
N PHE A 20 40.03 6.43 13.08
CA PHE A 20 40.56 6.75 11.76
C PHE A 20 41.31 5.57 11.11
N ARG A 21 41.92 4.69 11.90
CA ARG A 21 42.51 3.44 11.39
C ARG A 21 41.45 2.48 10.88
N PHE A 22 40.37 2.28 11.63
CA PHE A 22 39.26 1.44 11.18
C PHE A 22 38.61 1.99 9.91
N TRP A 23 38.42 3.31 9.83
CA TRP A 23 37.93 3.96 8.62
C TRP A 23 38.84 3.68 7.41
N GLN A 24 40.16 3.84 7.56
CA GLN A 24 41.10 3.59 6.47
C GLN A 24 41.07 2.13 6.00
N TRP A 25 40.94 1.17 6.91
CA TRP A 25 40.74 -0.24 6.54
C TRP A 25 39.44 -0.46 5.78
N GLY A 26 38.36 0.21 6.16
CA GLY A 26 37.09 0.17 5.43
C GLY A 26 37.23 0.69 4.00
N VAL A 27 37.91 1.83 3.80
CA VAL A 27 38.18 2.38 2.46
C VAL A 27 39.04 1.42 1.64
N ALA A 28 40.12 0.88 2.23
CA ALA A 28 40.99 -0.07 1.56
C ALA A 28 40.24 -1.35 1.16
N ALA A 29 39.36 -1.87 2.01
CA ALA A 29 38.55 -3.05 1.72
C ALA A 29 37.53 -2.79 0.61
N LEU A 30 36.80 -1.68 0.66
CA LEU A 30 35.88 -1.28 -0.40
C LEU A 30 36.60 -1.16 -1.75
N PHE A 31 37.78 -0.54 -1.74
CA PHE A 31 38.58 -0.37 -2.94
C PHE A 31 39.10 -1.71 -3.48
N ALA A 32 39.51 -2.62 -2.59
CA ALA A 32 39.89 -3.98 -2.98
C ALA A 32 38.73 -4.75 -3.65
N LEU A 33 37.49 -4.57 -3.20
CA LEU A 33 36.31 -5.15 -3.85
C LEU A 33 36.09 -4.59 -5.25
N THR A 34 36.22 -3.27 -5.43
CA THR A 34 36.11 -2.65 -6.77
C THR A 34 37.21 -3.15 -7.73
N PHE A 35 38.41 -3.33 -7.22
CA PHE A 35 39.53 -3.88 -7.98
C PHE A 35 39.32 -5.35 -8.35
N ALA A 36 38.82 -6.17 -7.42
CA ALA A 36 38.50 -7.56 -7.68
C ALA A 36 37.41 -7.71 -8.75
N ALA A 37 36.39 -6.83 -8.75
CA ALA A 37 35.37 -6.79 -9.80
C ALA A 37 35.99 -6.53 -11.18
N LEU A 38 36.87 -5.52 -11.30
CA LEU A 38 37.57 -5.19 -12.55
C LEU A 38 38.45 -6.34 -13.06
N LEU A 39 39.07 -7.10 -12.14
CA LEU A 39 39.85 -8.29 -12.51
C LEU A 39 38.97 -9.46 -12.98
N GLY A 40 37.77 -9.63 -12.42
CA GLY A 40 36.82 -10.66 -12.85
C GLY A 40 36.41 -10.52 -14.32
N ASP A 41 36.35 -9.28 -14.80
CA ASP A 41 36.02 -8.95 -16.19
C ASP A 41 37.22 -9.01 -17.15
N TYR A 42 38.40 -9.45 -16.72
CA TYR A 42 39.61 -9.49 -17.56
C TYR A 42 39.40 -10.23 -18.89
N HIS A 43 38.64 -11.32 -18.87
CA HIS A 43 38.34 -12.11 -20.07
C HIS A 43 37.56 -11.31 -21.12
N LYS A 44 36.79 -10.28 -20.72
CA LYS A 44 36.04 -9.41 -21.64
C LYS A 44 36.94 -8.41 -22.37
N ALA A 45 38.14 -8.12 -21.86
CA ALA A 45 39.05 -7.15 -22.47
C ALA A 45 39.56 -7.59 -23.85
N ALA A 46 39.50 -8.89 -24.17
CA ALA A 46 39.87 -9.45 -25.46
C ALA A 46 38.71 -9.47 -26.49
N LEU A 47 37.51 -9.03 -26.12
CA LEU A 47 36.34 -9.08 -27.00
C LEU A 47 36.39 -8.02 -28.10
N PRO A 48 35.85 -8.31 -29.30
CA PRO A 48 35.78 -7.33 -30.38
C PRO A 48 34.92 -6.12 -29.96
N GLY A 49 35.49 -4.92 -30.09
CA GLY A 49 34.84 -3.67 -29.70
C GLY A 49 35.10 -3.23 -28.25
N ALA A 50 35.78 -4.04 -27.44
CA ALA A 50 36.37 -3.58 -26.20
C ALA A 50 37.54 -2.62 -26.50
N SER A 51 37.82 -1.69 -25.59
CA SER A 51 39.01 -0.84 -25.63
C SER A 51 40.05 -1.36 -24.61
N PRO A 52 40.99 -2.24 -25.01
CA PRO A 52 42.07 -2.68 -24.14
C PRO A 52 42.85 -1.51 -23.49
N PRO A 53 43.18 -0.41 -24.21
CA PRO A 53 43.87 0.72 -23.60
C PRO A 53 43.10 1.33 -22.42
N LEU A 54 41.77 1.45 -22.53
CA LEU A 54 40.94 1.99 -21.45
C LEU A 54 40.92 1.07 -20.23
N TYR A 55 40.80 -0.24 -20.45
CA TYR A 55 40.85 -1.24 -19.38
C TYR A 55 42.19 -1.21 -18.63
N TYR A 56 43.31 -1.24 -19.35
CA TYR A 56 44.63 -1.20 -18.72
C TYR A 56 44.93 0.15 -18.04
N ALA A 57 44.42 1.26 -18.57
CA ALA A 57 44.50 2.56 -17.91
C ALA A 57 43.70 2.58 -16.59
N ALA A 58 42.47 2.04 -16.59
CA ALA A 58 41.67 1.89 -15.38
C ALA A 58 42.36 0.99 -14.34
N LEU A 59 42.89 -0.15 -14.78
CA LEU A 59 43.63 -1.08 -13.92
C LEU A 59 44.87 -0.43 -13.32
N ALA A 60 45.67 0.28 -14.12
CA ALA A 60 46.86 0.99 -13.65
C ALA A 60 46.49 2.10 -12.65
N SER A 61 45.44 2.88 -12.92
CA SER A 61 44.92 3.88 -11.99
C SER A 61 44.47 3.25 -10.68
N ALA A 62 43.78 2.11 -10.75
CA ALA A 62 43.32 1.39 -9.58
C ALA A 62 44.48 0.85 -8.74
N VAL A 63 45.50 0.25 -9.35
CA VAL A 63 46.71 -0.20 -8.64
C VAL A 63 47.43 0.98 -7.99
N ALA A 64 47.56 2.10 -8.68
CA ALA A 64 48.20 3.31 -8.14
C ALA A 64 47.43 3.87 -6.93
N THR A 65 46.11 4.02 -7.04
CA THR A 65 45.24 4.45 -5.93
C THR A 65 45.28 3.47 -4.77
N ALA A 66 45.25 2.15 -5.02
CA ALA A 66 45.38 1.13 -3.98
C ALA A 66 46.72 1.24 -3.24
N ALA A 67 47.83 1.45 -3.97
CA ALA A 67 49.15 1.62 -3.37
C ALA A 67 49.21 2.87 -2.48
N LEU A 68 48.57 3.98 -2.88
CA LEU A 68 48.47 5.21 -2.09
C LEU A 68 47.60 5.05 -0.84
N LEU A 69 46.52 4.27 -0.93
CA LEU A 69 45.58 4.02 0.17
C LEU A 69 45.99 2.85 1.07
N CYS A 70 47.02 2.09 0.70
CA CYS A 70 47.52 0.98 1.48
C CYS A 70 47.92 1.46 2.89
N THR A 71 47.33 0.86 3.91
CA THR A 71 47.40 1.30 5.32
C THR A 71 48.83 1.67 5.78
N PRO A 72 49.87 0.87 5.55
CA PRO A 72 51.23 1.21 5.98
C PRO A 72 51.83 2.42 5.25
N ALA A 73 51.50 2.61 3.97
CA ALA A 73 51.97 3.75 3.18
C ALA A 73 51.21 5.03 3.53
N PHE A 74 49.89 4.94 3.61
CA PHE A 74 49.00 6.06 3.86
C PHE A 74 49.31 6.79 5.19
N PHE A 75 49.60 6.03 6.26
CA PHE A 75 49.92 6.64 7.56
C PHE A 75 51.26 7.39 7.58
N ARG A 76 52.19 7.07 6.68
CA ARG A 76 53.50 7.74 6.54
C ARG A 76 53.43 9.03 5.72
N LEU A 77 52.33 9.29 5.03
CA LEU A 77 52.18 10.48 4.19
C LEU A 77 52.00 11.76 5.04
N PRO A 78 52.56 12.91 4.59
CA PRO A 78 52.24 14.21 5.18
C PRO A 78 50.75 14.55 4.98
N GLY A 79 50.20 15.42 5.84
CA GLY A 79 48.76 15.72 5.86
C GLY A 79 48.17 16.10 4.49
N LYS A 80 48.87 16.96 3.73
CA LYS A 80 48.44 17.36 2.37
C LYS A 80 48.43 16.18 1.38
N ALA A 81 49.38 15.26 1.49
CA ALA A 81 49.45 14.07 0.62
C ALA A 81 48.34 13.05 0.96
N LYS A 82 47.88 12.99 2.22
CA LYS A 82 46.71 12.17 2.59
C LYS A 82 45.43 12.67 1.92
N ILE A 83 45.22 13.98 1.90
CA ILE A 83 44.09 14.60 1.21
C ILE A 83 44.18 14.32 -0.29
N ALA A 84 45.36 14.53 -0.89
CA ALA A 84 45.58 14.22 -2.31
C ALA A 84 45.30 12.74 -2.63
N ALA A 85 45.75 11.80 -1.79
CA ALA A 85 45.49 10.37 -1.96
C ALA A 85 43.98 10.05 -1.99
N TYR A 86 43.19 10.64 -1.09
CA TYR A 86 41.73 10.47 -1.12
C TYR A 86 41.09 11.09 -2.37
N LEU A 87 41.58 12.23 -2.86
CA LEU A 87 41.07 12.83 -4.09
C LEU A 87 41.29 11.95 -5.33
N THR A 88 42.27 11.03 -5.31
CA THR A 88 42.46 10.06 -6.40
C THR A 88 41.37 9.00 -6.50
N ILE A 89 40.56 8.80 -5.43
CA ILE A 89 39.51 7.78 -5.41
C ILE A 89 38.45 8.06 -6.47
N ILE A 90 37.95 9.30 -6.54
CA ILE A 90 36.85 9.68 -7.44
C ILE A 90 37.20 9.43 -8.93
N PRO A 91 38.30 9.98 -9.49
CA PRO A 91 38.62 9.75 -10.89
C PRO A 91 38.91 8.28 -11.18
N THR A 92 39.50 7.55 -10.23
CA THR A 92 39.72 6.11 -10.40
C THR A 92 38.41 5.32 -10.44
N ILE A 93 37.43 5.65 -9.58
CA ILE A 93 36.09 5.03 -9.63
C ILE A 93 35.42 5.33 -10.97
N MET A 94 35.44 6.60 -11.42
CA MET A 94 34.84 6.99 -12.71
C MET A 94 35.47 6.24 -13.88
N LEU A 95 36.81 6.23 -13.97
CA LEU A 95 37.53 5.53 -15.03
C LEU A 95 37.27 4.02 -15.01
N THR A 96 37.14 3.43 -13.82
CA THR A 96 36.81 2.01 -13.65
C THR A 96 35.39 1.72 -14.13
N ASN A 97 34.42 2.57 -13.77
CA ASN A 97 33.03 2.45 -14.23
C ASN A 97 32.94 2.56 -15.76
N ASP A 98 33.64 3.52 -16.36
CA ASP A 98 33.66 3.70 -17.82
C ASP A 98 34.30 2.50 -18.53
N ALA A 99 35.38 1.94 -17.97
CA ALA A 99 35.98 0.70 -18.47
C ALA A 99 35.00 -0.49 -18.37
N SER A 100 34.32 -0.67 -17.23
CA SER A 100 33.31 -1.72 -17.06
C SER A 100 32.14 -1.57 -18.04
N VAL A 101 31.57 -0.37 -18.19
CA VAL A 101 30.50 -0.10 -19.17
C VAL A 101 30.97 -0.35 -20.60
N ASN A 102 32.22 -0.01 -20.94
CA ASN A 102 32.78 -0.32 -22.26
C ASN A 102 32.89 -1.84 -22.49
N LEU A 103 33.36 -2.59 -21.49
CA LEU A 103 33.47 -4.05 -21.55
C LEU A 103 32.10 -4.73 -21.66
N ASP A 104 31.10 -4.28 -20.89
CA ASP A 104 29.75 -4.83 -20.94
C ASP A 104 29.06 -4.54 -22.27
N ASN A 105 29.25 -3.33 -22.83
CA ASN A 105 28.77 -2.99 -24.16
C ASN A 105 29.44 -3.82 -25.27
N ALA A 106 30.73 -4.12 -25.13
CA ALA A 106 31.43 -5.02 -26.04
C ALA A 106 30.92 -6.46 -25.91
N TYR A 107 30.73 -6.94 -24.68
CA TYR A 107 30.20 -8.27 -24.40
C TYR A 107 28.77 -8.44 -24.93
N ALA A 108 27.90 -7.46 -24.74
CA ALA A 108 26.51 -7.47 -25.22
C ALA A 108 26.40 -7.59 -26.76
N LYS A 109 27.43 -7.18 -27.52
CA LYS A 109 27.48 -7.33 -28.98
C LYS A 109 27.91 -8.72 -29.43
N THR A 110 28.45 -9.56 -28.54
CA THR A 110 28.80 -10.94 -28.85
C THR A 110 27.54 -11.82 -28.90
N PRO A 111 27.54 -12.95 -29.66
CA PRO A 111 26.42 -13.89 -29.65
C PRO A 111 26.09 -14.44 -28.25
N ALA A 112 27.12 -14.65 -27.42
CA ALA A 112 26.95 -15.12 -26.04
C ALA A 112 26.27 -14.06 -25.15
N GLY A 113 26.77 -12.82 -25.16
CA GLY A 113 26.20 -11.73 -24.38
C GLY A 113 24.79 -11.35 -24.85
N ALA A 114 24.51 -11.41 -26.16
CA ALA A 114 23.16 -11.20 -26.69
C ALA A 114 22.17 -12.26 -26.17
N LYS A 115 22.59 -13.53 -26.09
CA LYS A 115 21.77 -14.62 -25.53
C LYS A 115 21.51 -14.42 -24.03
N GLU A 116 22.53 -14.03 -23.27
CA GLU A 116 22.39 -13.75 -21.84
C GLU A 116 21.46 -12.56 -21.57
N LEU A 117 21.62 -11.47 -22.32
CA LEU A 117 20.74 -10.31 -22.21
C LEU A 117 19.29 -10.64 -22.58
N ALA A 118 19.08 -11.47 -23.60
CA ALA A 118 17.76 -11.96 -23.96
C ALA A 118 17.16 -12.83 -22.85
N ALA A 119 17.96 -13.68 -22.20
CA ALA A 119 17.52 -14.50 -21.06
C ALA A 119 17.12 -13.63 -19.86
N ARG A 120 17.96 -12.65 -19.46
CA ARG A 120 17.63 -11.71 -18.38
C ARG A 120 16.36 -10.92 -18.66
N ARG A 121 16.18 -10.41 -19.89
CA ARG A 121 14.96 -9.72 -20.29
C ARG A 121 13.72 -10.62 -20.25
N ALA A 122 13.87 -11.90 -20.59
CA ALA A 122 12.79 -12.87 -20.48
C ALA A 122 12.42 -13.14 -19.01
N GLU A 123 13.42 -13.28 -18.13
CA GLU A 123 13.21 -13.42 -16.68
C GLU A 123 12.56 -12.17 -16.08
N GLU A 124 13.05 -10.97 -16.43
CA GLU A 124 12.46 -9.69 -16.02
C GLU A 124 11.01 -9.54 -16.51
N ALA A 125 10.70 -9.99 -17.73
CA ALA A 125 9.34 -9.97 -18.25
C ALA A 125 8.42 -10.94 -17.49
N VAL A 126 8.91 -12.12 -17.13
CA VAL A 126 8.16 -13.08 -16.29
C VAL A 126 7.93 -12.49 -14.89
N GLN A 127 8.96 -11.89 -14.28
CA GLN A 127 8.82 -11.25 -12.98
C GLN A 127 7.82 -10.09 -13.01
N ALA A 128 7.90 -9.23 -14.03
CA ALA A 128 6.98 -8.10 -14.19
C ALA A 128 5.52 -8.56 -14.37
N GLU A 129 5.30 -9.70 -15.04
CA GLU A 129 3.97 -10.29 -15.17
C GLU A 129 3.45 -10.87 -13.84
N GLN A 130 4.32 -11.54 -13.07
CA GLN A 130 3.98 -12.03 -11.73
C GLN A 130 3.63 -10.88 -10.77
N ASP A 131 4.40 -9.79 -10.81
CA ASP A 131 4.16 -8.60 -9.99
C ASP A 131 2.84 -7.92 -10.37
N ARG A 132 2.49 -7.86 -11.67
CA ARG A 132 1.19 -7.37 -12.14
C ARG A 132 0.03 -8.23 -11.64
N GLN A 133 0.16 -9.56 -11.72
CA GLN A 133 -0.87 -10.48 -11.22
C GLN A 133 -1.04 -10.39 -9.71
N ALA A 134 0.05 -10.25 -8.96
CA ALA A 134 0.01 -10.04 -7.52
C ALA A 134 -0.70 -8.71 -7.16
N ALA A 135 -0.38 -7.62 -7.85
CA ALA A 135 -1.02 -6.32 -7.65
C ALA A 135 -2.53 -6.36 -7.98
N GLU A 136 -2.93 -7.05 -9.07
CA GLU A 136 -4.34 -7.20 -9.41
C GLU A 136 -5.11 -8.03 -8.35
N GLN A 137 -4.50 -9.10 -7.85
CA GLN A 137 -5.10 -9.91 -6.77
C GLN A 137 -5.24 -9.11 -5.47
N GLU A 138 -4.25 -8.29 -5.13
CA GLU A 138 -4.33 -7.42 -3.95
C GLU A 138 -5.43 -6.36 -4.10
N ALA A 139 -5.53 -5.72 -5.27
CA ALA A 139 -6.61 -4.78 -5.57
C ALA A 139 -8.00 -5.42 -5.46
N LYS A 140 -8.18 -6.65 -5.97
CA LYS A 140 -9.45 -7.40 -5.84
C LYS A 140 -9.78 -7.73 -4.39
N LYS A 141 -8.77 -8.08 -3.57
CA LYS A 141 -8.97 -8.34 -2.14
C LYS A 141 -9.40 -7.08 -1.39
N GLN A 142 -8.78 -5.93 -1.69
CA GLN A 142 -9.16 -4.65 -1.11
C GLN A 142 -10.60 -4.26 -1.50
N GLN A 143 -10.96 -4.38 -2.78
CA GLN A 143 -12.34 -4.14 -3.24
C GLN A 143 -13.37 -5.04 -2.54
N ALA A 144 -13.04 -6.32 -2.36
CA ALA A 144 -13.91 -7.25 -1.65
C ALA A 144 -14.07 -6.87 -0.16
N GLN A 145 -12.99 -6.47 0.51
CA GLN A 145 -13.02 -6.01 1.90
C GLN A 145 -13.84 -4.73 2.06
N ASP A 146 -13.68 -3.75 1.15
CA ASP A 146 -14.47 -2.52 1.15
C ASP A 146 -15.96 -2.78 0.94
N LEU A 147 -16.30 -3.73 0.06
CA LEU A 147 -17.68 -4.11 -0.16
C LEU A 147 -18.28 -4.79 1.07
N ILE A 148 -17.53 -5.68 1.74
CA ILE A 148 -17.96 -6.33 2.97
C ILE A 148 -18.19 -5.27 4.07
N ALA A 149 -17.26 -4.33 4.26
CA ALA A 149 -17.40 -3.26 5.24
C ALA A 149 -18.63 -2.38 4.99
N LYS A 150 -18.91 -2.05 3.72
CA LYS A 150 -20.13 -1.30 3.34
C LYS A 150 -21.40 -2.08 3.62
N LEU A 151 -21.43 -3.38 3.34
CA LEU A 151 -22.57 -4.24 3.62
C LEU A 151 -22.81 -4.38 5.13
N GLU A 152 -21.76 -4.50 5.93
CA GLU A 152 -21.87 -4.53 7.39
C GLU A 152 -22.45 -3.23 7.94
N GLU A 153 -22.01 -2.08 7.44
CA GLU A 153 -22.55 -0.78 7.85
C GLU A 153 -24.03 -0.62 7.46
N GLN A 154 -24.39 -1.01 6.24
CA GLN A 154 -25.80 -1.01 5.81
C GLN A 154 -26.65 -1.93 6.67
N ASN A 155 -26.15 -3.11 7.04
CA ASN A 155 -26.86 -4.04 7.91
C ASN A 155 -27.05 -3.48 9.33
N LYS A 156 -26.07 -2.74 9.87
CA LYS A 156 -26.21 -2.05 11.17
C LYS A 156 -27.29 -0.97 11.09
N GLN A 157 -27.25 -0.13 10.07
CA GLN A 157 -28.25 0.91 9.86
C GLN A 157 -29.66 0.33 9.71
N LEU A 158 -29.80 -0.77 8.95
CA LEU A 158 -31.06 -1.48 8.82
C LEU A 158 -31.53 -2.07 10.14
N ALA A 159 -30.63 -2.62 10.96
CA ALA A 159 -30.97 -3.14 12.28
C ALA A 159 -31.44 -2.04 13.24
N GLU A 160 -30.77 -0.88 13.24
CA GLU A 160 -31.17 0.29 14.04
C GLU A 160 -32.54 0.83 13.62
N ILE A 161 -32.78 0.97 12.30
CA ILE A 161 -34.08 1.37 11.76
C ILE A 161 -35.15 0.35 12.15
N LYS A 162 -34.81 -0.95 12.10
CA LYS A 162 -35.73 -2.02 12.49
C LYS A 162 -36.14 -1.90 13.95
N GLU A 163 -35.17 -1.74 14.84
CA GLU A 163 -35.40 -1.60 16.28
C GLU A 163 -36.29 -0.39 16.59
N LYS A 164 -36.04 0.75 15.93
CA LYS A 164 -36.88 1.95 16.05
C LYS A 164 -38.32 1.72 15.56
N LEU A 165 -38.49 1.10 14.39
CA LEU A 165 -39.81 0.77 13.87
C LEU A 165 -40.54 -0.27 14.75
N GLU A 166 -39.82 -1.22 15.35
CA GLU A 166 -40.39 -2.17 16.30
C GLU A 166 -40.89 -1.47 17.58
N ALA A 167 -40.24 -0.37 18.00
CA ALA A 167 -40.74 0.46 19.10
C ALA A 167 -42.07 1.17 18.78
N CYS A 168 -42.41 1.34 17.49
CA CYS A 168 -43.72 1.87 17.07
C CYS A 168 -44.86 0.84 17.19
N TYR A 169 -44.55 -0.42 17.50
CA TYR A 169 -45.58 -1.43 17.73
C TYR A 169 -46.27 -1.26 19.08
N SER A 170 -47.59 -1.31 19.05
CA SER A 170 -48.43 -1.55 20.22
C SER A 170 -48.75 -3.05 20.35
N TRP A 171 -49.51 -3.42 21.38
CA TRP A 171 -49.90 -4.81 21.64
C TRP A 171 -50.50 -5.48 20.39
N GLY A 172 -49.92 -6.61 19.98
CA GLY A 172 -50.32 -7.32 18.76
C GLY A 172 -49.66 -6.83 17.46
N GLN A 173 -48.48 -6.17 17.52
CA GLN A 173 -47.73 -5.70 16.34
C GLN A 173 -48.50 -4.70 15.46
N LYS A 174 -49.35 -3.89 16.10
CA LYS A 174 -50.15 -2.84 15.46
C LYS A 174 -49.43 -1.52 15.53
N ILE A 175 -49.35 -0.80 14.42
CA ILE A 175 -48.94 0.60 14.39
C ILE A 175 -50.23 1.43 14.46
N PRO A 176 -50.55 2.10 15.59
CA PRO A 176 -51.86 2.75 15.78
C PRO A 176 -52.18 3.77 14.70
N ALA A 177 -51.24 4.68 14.39
CA ALA A 177 -51.42 5.71 13.38
C ALA A 177 -51.77 5.13 11.99
N LEU A 178 -51.12 4.02 11.60
CA LEU A 178 -51.42 3.34 10.34
C LEU A 178 -52.78 2.63 10.40
N SER A 179 -53.08 1.98 11.52
CA SER A 179 -54.35 1.27 11.72
C SER A 179 -55.54 2.22 11.71
N ASP A 180 -55.38 3.42 12.27
CA ASP A 180 -56.42 4.45 12.30
C ASP A 180 -56.59 5.07 10.91
N ALA A 181 -55.50 5.43 10.23
CA ALA A 181 -55.56 5.96 8.85
C ALA A 181 -56.23 4.98 7.87
N VAL A 182 -55.92 3.68 7.97
CA VAL A 182 -56.59 2.66 7.15
C VAL A 182 -58.05 2.53 7.53
N ARG A 183 -58.37 2.45 8.83
CA ARG A 183 -59.75 2.32 9.30
C ARG A 183 -60.63 3.48 8.84
N ASP A 184 -60.11 4.69 8.88
CA ASP A 184 -60.80 5.92 8.46
C ASP A 184 -61.02 5.97 6.94
N SER A 185 -60.21 5.25 6.16
CA SER A 185 -60.36 5.13 4.70
C SER A 185 -61.39 4.08 4.26
N LEU A 186 -61.86 3.20 5.16
CA LEU A 186 -62.76 2.11 4.82
C LEU A 186 -64.23 2.54 4.76
N HIS A 187 -65.02 1.88 3.90
CA HIS A 187 -66.46 2.12 3.81
C HIS A 187 -67.20 1.77 5.12
N ASN A 188 -66.83 0.66 5.77
CA ASN A 188 -67.30 0.29 7.10
C ASN A 188 -66.11 0.25 8.09
N PRO A 189 -65.80 1.37 8.78
CA PRO A 189 -64.68 1.45 9.74
C PRO A 189 -64.76 0.42 10.87
N LYS A 190 -65.96 -0.05 11.24
CA LYS A 190 -66.16 -1.04 12.32
C LYS A 190 -65.75 -2.46 11.93
N SER A 191 -65.60 -2.73 10.64
CA SER A 191 -65.21 -4.04 10.12
C SER A 191 -63.69 -4.27 10.08
N PHE A 192 -62.89 -3.26 10.41
CA PHE A 192 -61.43 -3.35 10.35
C PHE A 192 -60.87 -4.33 11.38
N GLU A 193 -60.17 -5.34 10.89
CA GLU A 193 -59.44 -6.32 11.68
C GLU A 193 -57.98 -6.36 11.19
N HIS A 194 -57.05 -5.93 12.03
CA HIS A 194 -55.61 -6.06 11.75
C HIS A 194 -55.19 -7.53 11.83
N VAL A 195 -54.42 -8.00 10.85
CA VAL A 195 -53.92 -9.38 10.78
C VAL A 195 -52.43 -9.43 11.13
N LYS A 196 -51.59 -8.68 10.41
CA LYS A 196 -50.12 -8.72 10.57
C LYS A 196 -49.47 -7.46 10.04
N THR A 197 -48.35 -7.06 10.64
CA THR A 197 -47.47 -6.00 10.13
C THR A 197 -46.07 -6.56 9.87
N VAL A 198 -45.45 -6.22 8.75
CA VAL A 198 -44.07 -6.56 8.38
C VAL A 198 -43.28 -5.27 8.13
N LEU A 199 -42.14 -5.12 8.80
CA LEU A 199 -41.25 -3.95 8.67
C LEU A 199 -40.15 -4.22 7.64
N ILE A 200 -39.57 -3.13 7.13
CA ILE A 200 -38.43 -3.09 6.21
C ILE A 200 -38.69 -3.98 4.99
N VAL A 201 -39.74 -3.65 4.25
CA VAL A 201 -39.99 -4.29 2.96
C VAL A 201 -39.36 -3.46 1.85
N PRO A 202 -38.61 -4.07 0.91
CA PRO A 202 -38.12 -3.36 -0.26
C PRO A 202 -39.30 -2.84 -1.09
N ASP A 203 -39.37 -1.52 -1.27
CA ASP A 203 -40.42 -0.88 -2.05
C ASP A 203 -39.86 0.32 -2.82
N PRO A 204 -40.16 0.46 -4.12
CA PRO A 204 -39.65 1.56 -4.94
C PRO A 204 -40.16 2.93 -4.46
N ASP A 205 -41.32 2.99 -3.81
CA ASP A 205 -41.94 4.22 -3.32
C ASP A 205 -41.52 4.54 -1.87
N ARG A 206 -40.43 3.91 -1.39
CA ARG A 206 -39.86 4.08 -0.04
C ARG A 206 -40.81 3.72 1.11
N ARG A 207 -41.83 2.90 0.85
CA ARG A 207 -42.73 2.36 1.88
C ARG A 207 -42.01 1.25 2.64
N ASN A 208 -41.79 1.45 3.92
CA ASN A 208 -41.00 0.57 4.78
C ASN A 208 -41.86 -0.36 5.66
N VAL A 209 -43.19 -0.29 5.54
CA VAL A 209 -44.13 -1.15 6.29
C VAL A 209 -45.18 -1.74 5.36
N ILE A 210 -45.49 -3.01 5.59
CA ILE A 210 -46.64 -3.70 5.00
C ILE A 210 -47.59 -4.12 6.12
N MET A 211 -48.87 -3.79 5.99
CA MET A 211 -49.92 -4.21 6.91
C MET A 211 -50.98 -5.03 6.16
N GLU A 212 -51.21 -6.25 6.62
CA GLU A 212 -52.31 -7.10 6.21
C GLU A 212 -53.49 -6.87 7.16
N PHE A 213 -54.68 -6.67 6.61
CA PHE A 213 -55.90 -6.44 7.36
C PHE A 213 -57.10 -7.10 6.67
N ARG A 214 -58.18 -7.31 7.42
CA ARG A 214 -59.49 -7.73 6.91
C ARG A 214 -60.50 -6.61 7.12
N ALA A 215 -61.36 -6.41 6.13
CA ALA A 215 -62.44 -5.43 6.21
C ALA A 215 -63.61 -5.82 5.30
N GLU A 216 -64.78 -5.28 5.61
CA GLU A 216 -66.00 -5.40 4.81
C GLU A 216 -65.94 -4.41 3.64
N ASN A 217 -66.16 -4.91 2.43
CA ASN A 217 -66.25 -4.07 1.23
C ASN A 217 -67.64 -3.41 1.12
N GLY A 218 -67.86 -2.57 0.09
CA GLY A 218 -69.14 -1.89 -0.13
C GLY A 218 -70.35 -2.80 -0.41
N PHE A 219 -70.15 -4.12 -0.55
CA PHE A 219 -71.20 -5.12 -0.75
C PHE A 219 -71.46 -5.99 0.50
N GLY A 220 -70.80 -5.70 1.62
CA GLY A 220 -70.98 -6.46 2.84
C GLY A 220 -70.12 -7.73 2.95
N ALA A 221 -69.16 -7.95 2.05
CA ALA A 221 -68.29 -9.12 2.09
C ALA A 221 -66.95 -8.79 2.78
N LEU A 222 -66.56 -9.61 3.76
CA LEU A 222 -65.24 -9.54 4.40
C LEU A 222 -64.14 -10.02 3.42
N ARG A 223 -63.08 -9.23 3.28
CA ARG A 223 -61.93 -9.51 2.42
C ARG A 223 -60.62 -9.19 3.13
N ALA A 224 -59.56 -9.94 2.82
CA ALA A 224 -58.21 -9.59 3.21
C ALA A 224 -57.62 -8.62 2.19
N ALA A 225 -56.83 -7.67 2.67
CA ALA A 225 -56.12 -6.70 1.86
C ALA A 225 -54.75 -6.40 2.48
N VAL A 226 -53.81 -6.05 1.62
CA VAL A 226 -52.46 -5.66 2.00
C VAL A 226 -52.26 -4.21 1.62
N ILE A 227 -51.83 -3.40 2.57
CA ILE A 227 -51.47 -2.00 2.34
C ILE A 227 -50.00 -1.78 2.65
N ARG A 228 -49.35 -0.95 1.82
CA ARG A 228 -47.97 -0.54 2.02
C ARG A 228 -47.96 0.90 2.51
N ALA A 229 -47.15 1.19 3.51
CA ALA A 229 -47.01 2.54 4.05
C ALA A 229 -45.57 2.90 4.37
N GLN A 230 -45.28 4.19 4.36
CA GLN A 230 -44.06 4.76 4.91
C GLN A 230 -44.34 5.28 6.32
N VAL A 231 -43.66 4.68 7.29
CA VAL A 231 -43.70 5.05 8.71
C VAL A 231 -42.35 5.63 9.09
N ASP A 232 -42.34 6.81 9.71
CA ASP A 232 -41.11 7.40 10.23
C ASP A 232 -40.65 6.65 11.49
N PRO A 233 -39.40 6.16 11.54
CA PRO A 233 -38.90 5.40 12.69
C PRO A 233 -38.74 6.24 13.97
N ASP A 234 -38.62 7.57 13.89
CA ASP A 234 -38.32 8.41 15.05
C ASP A 234 -39.60 8.87 15.78
N ASP A 235 -40.70 9.12 15.04
CA ASP A 235 -41.97 9.61 15.63
C ASP A 235 -43.20 8.72 15.35
N CYS A 236 -43.02 7.60 14.64
CA CYS A 236 -44.07 6.66 14.26
C CYS A 236 -45.21 7.28 13.41
N SER A 237 -44.99 8.45 12.81
CA SER A 237 -45.96 9.09 11.92
C SER A 237 -46.02 8.37 10.57
N VAL A 238 -47.18 8.46 9.90
CA VAL A 238 -47.42 7.82 8.60
C VAL A 238 -47.52 8.92 7.55
N SER A 239 -46.64 8.88 6.55
CA SER A 239 -46.50 9.97 5.55
C SER A 239 -46.92 9.58 4.13
N ASN A 240 -46.86 8.31 3.76
CA ASN A 240 -47.24 7.82 2.44
C ASN A 240 -47.97 6.48 2.57
N ILE A 241 -49.28 6.48 2.31
CA ILE A 241 -50.13 5.28 2.36
C ILE A 241 -50.49 4.91 0.92
N GLY A 242 -50.08 3.74 0.47
CA GLY A 242 -50.45 3.20 -0.83
C GLY A 242 -51.90 2.72 -0.90
N GLU A 243 -52.38 2.43 -2.10
CA GLU A 243 -53.71 1.81 -2.26
C GLU A 243 -53.70 0.37 -1.72
N PRO A 244 -54.80 -0.06 -1.07
CA PRO A 244 -54.92 -1.44 -0.60
C PRO A 244 -55.01 -2.39 -1.81
N VAL A 245 -54.16 -3.42 -1.82
CA VAL A 245 -54.17 -4.49 -2.80
C VAL A 245 -54.94 -5.67 -2.21
N MET A 246 -55.98 -6.12 -2.91
CA MET A 246 -56.79 -7.27 -2.49
C MET A 246 -56.05 -8.57 -2.84
N GLU A 247 -55.97 -9.50 -1.89
CA GLU A 247 -55.50 -10.88 -2.12
C GLU A 247 -56.66 -11.86 -2.37
#